data_AF-A0A483J907-F1
#
_entry.id   AF-A0A483J907-F1
#
_cell.length_a   1.000
_cell.length_b   1.000
_cell.length_c   1.000
_cell.angle_alpha   90.00
_cell.angle_beta   90.00
_cell.angle_gamma   90.00
#
_symmetry.space_group_name_H-M   'P 1'
#
loop_
_entity.id
_entity.type
_entity.pdbx_description
1 polymer ?
#
loop_
_entity_poly.entity_id
_entity_poly.type
_entity_poly.pdbx_seq_one_letter_code
_entity_poly.pdbx_strand_id
1 'polypeptide(L)'
;MTGTASQLLGVSLLNTVDVSLLAANSTKFSVSEGTTEDVTIAVTGSTLLSLQSVLALVGQLVGGASSITADLSIVNTDTGEVVQIIPDAVSLTPSLALLNLVYSGSATFSDLPAGNYAVVVSSPQASGGLAAVVDELASANLLSVAQATITDSTQYTSTAIAGNVLVADAGGDVADTGDGITVSKIASSVQTTPLDVTAAGVVINGLYGQLTIHADGSYTYKATGDADAVGQADIFTYTIVDADGDTATATLTINIVAGSDIGESDADADSDSDSDSDSDSDSDSDSDSDSDSDSDSDSDSDSDSDSD
;
A
#
# COMPACT_ATOMS: atom_id res chain seq x y z
N MET A 1 -1.67 7.13 -13.40
CA MET A 1 -0.81 8.34 -13.56
C MET A 1 0.30 8.07 -14.59
N THR A 2 0.65 9.04 -15.43
CA THR A 2 1.67 8.89 -16.49
C THR A 2 2.76 9.96 -16.36
N GLY A 3 4.03 9.57 -16.46
CA GLY A 3 5.18 10.48 -16.47
C GLY A 3 6.39 9.87 -17.18
N THR A 4 7.51 10.58 -17.21
CA THR A 4 8.77 10.00 -17.72
C THR A 4 9.49 9.25 -16.62
N ALA A 5 10.18 8.15 -16.92
CA ALA A 5 11.07 7.52 -15.96
C ALA A 5 12.40 8.29 -15.92
N SER A 6 12.85 8.70 -14.74
CA SER A 6 14.24 9.18 -14.60
C SER A 6 15.20 8.00 -14.71
N GLN A 7 16.32 8.19 -15.41
CA GLN A 7 17.37 7.18 -15.52
C GLN A 7 18.55 7.55 -14.63
N LEU A 8 18.88 6.69 -13.67
CA LEU A 8 19.99 6.91 -12.74
C LEU A 8 20.92 5.69 -12.71
N LEU A 9 22.23 5.93 -12.68
CA LEU A 9 23.25 4.89 -12.66
C LEU A 9 23.74 4.62 -11.23
N GLY A 10 23.99 3.35 -10.90
CA GLY A 10 24.62 2.94 -9.64
C GLY A 10 23.70 2.98 -8.41
N VAL A 11 22.39 2.94 -8.60
CA VAL A 11 21.40 3.11 -7.52
C VAL A 11 21.41 1.94 -6.53
N SER A 12 21.67 0.70 -6.94
CA SER A 12 21.72 -0.42 -5.97
C SER A 12 22.95 -0.39 -5.05
N LEU A 13 23.96 0.43 -5.33
CA LEU A 13 25.15 0.62 -4.48
C LEU A 13 24.93 1.69 -3.41
N LEU A 14 23.82 2.42 -3.50
CA LEU A 14 23.51 3.58 -2.68
C LEU A 14 22.24 3.33 -1.87
N ASN A 15 22.30 3.54 -0.56
CA ASN A 15 21.11 3.55 0.28
C ASN A 15 20.22 4.78 0.03
N THR A 16 20.82 5.86 -0.50
CA THR A 16 20.14 7.14 -0.75
C THR A 16 20.59 7.74 -2.08
N VAL A 17 19.66 8.40 -2.76
CA VAL A 17 19.85 9.11 -4.01
C VAL A 17 19.66 10.60 -3.76
N ASP A 18 20.51 11.43 -4.35
CA ASP A 18 20.27 12.87 -4.39
C ASP A 18 19.05 13.15 -5.28
N VAL A 19 17.93 13.50 -4.66
CA VAL A 19 16.64 13.72 -5.33
C VAL A 19 16.68 14.88 -6.33
N SER A 20 17.69 15.76 -6.26
CA SER A 20 17.90 16.82 -7.27
C SER A 20 18.32 16.27 -8.64
N LEU A 21 18.79 15.02 -8.69
CA LEU A 21 19.13 14.29 -9.91
C LEU A 21 17.90 13.66 -10.58
N LEU A 22 16.75 13.61 -9.88
CA LEU A 22 15.51 13.15 -10.48
C LEU A 22 14.98 14.23 -11.43
N ALA A 23 14.66 13.83 -12.65
CA ALA A 23 14.13 14.75 -13.63
C ALA A 23 12.79 15.32 -13.14
N ALA A 24 12.53 16.60 -13.40
CA ALA A 24 11.31 17.27 -12.95
C ALA A 24 10.03 16.60 -13.49
N ASN A 25 10.13 15.89 -14.61
CA ASN A 25 9.08 15.12 -15.26
C ASN A 25 9.08 13.63 -14.86
N SER A 26 9.78 13.25 -13.80
CA SER A 26 9.74 11.88 -13.29
C SER A 26 8.30 11.46 -12.92
N THR A 27 7.94 10.20 -13.17
CA THR A 27 6.67 9.66 -12.69
C THR A 27 6.71 9.61 -11.17
N LYS A 28 5.86 10.41 -10.54
CA LYS A 28 5.71 10.51 -9.09
C LYS A 28 4.33 10.09 -8.66
N PHE A 29 4.23 9.55 -7.45
CA PHE A 29 2.99 9.21 -6.78
C PHE A 29 3.18 9.30 -5.27
N SER A 30 2.09 9.23 -4.52
CA SER A 30 2.10 9.27 -3.07
C SER A 30 1.25 8.14 -2.52
N VAL A 31 1.72 7.51 -1.45
CA VAL A 31 0.92 6.59 -0.64
C VAL A 31 0.44 7.35 0.59
N SER A 32 -0.85 7.27 0.88
CA SER A 32 -1.50 8.02 1.95
C SER A 32 -0.99 7.63 3.34
N GLU A 33 -1.07 8.55 4.30
CA GLU A 33 -0.73 8.25 5.69
C GLU A 33 -1.62 7.12 6.25
N GLY A 34 -0.98 6.19 6.95
CA GLY A 34 -1.69 5.08 7.60
C GLY A 34 -2.17 3.98 6.66
N THR A 35 -1.76 4.01 5.38
CA THR A 35 -2.02 2.97 4.37
C THR A 35 -0.73 2.35 3.86
N THR A 36 -0.82 1.16 3.29
CA THR A 36 0.18 0.58 2.40
C THR A 36 -0.40 0.43 1.01
N GLU A 37 0.44 0.39 -0.02
CA GLU A 37 -0.05 0.32 -1.40
C GLU A 37 0.83 -0.58 -2.28
N ASP A 38 0.19 -1.45 -3.04
CA ASP A 38 0.79 -2.19 -4.13
C ASP A 38 0.64 -1.40 -5.42
N VAL A 39 1.73 -1.19 -6.14
CA VAL A 39 1.75 -0.37 -7.35
C VAL A 39 2.40 -1.14 -8.49
N THR A 40 1.64 -1.35 -9.57
CA THR A 40 2.17 -1.92 -10.81
C THR A 40 2.53 -0.82 -11.78
N ILE A 41 3.78 -0.83 -12.23
CA ILE A 41 4.35 0.15 -13.14
C ILE A 41 4.74 -0.52 -14.44
N ALA A 42 4.24 0.02 -15.56
CA ALA A 42 4.71 -0.30 -16.90
C ALA A 42 5.68 0.77 -17.39
N VAL A 43 6.81 0.35 -17.95
CA VAL A 43 7.78 1.20 -18.63
C VAL A 43 7.68 0.98 -20.13
N THR A 44 7.38 2.03 -20.87
CA THR A 44 7.26 1.98 -22.34
C THR A 44 7.91 3.20 -22.98
N GLY A 45 8.40 3.08 -24.20
CA GLY A 45 8.90 4.24 -24.91
C GLY A 45 9.79 3.87 -26.08
N SER A 46 10.10 4.86 -26.91
CA SER A 46 11.15 4.68 -27.92
C SER A 46 11.89 5.97 -28.17
N THR A 47 13.17 5.85 -28.48
CA THR A 47 14.04 6.97 -28.86
C THR A 47 14.62 6.68 -30.23
N LEU A 48 14.45 7.60 -31.18
CA LEU A 48 15.08 7.48 -32.50
C LEU A 48 16.59 7.68 -32.37
N LEU A 49 17.35 6.80 -33.00
CA LEU A 49 18.81 6.77 -32.94
C LEU A 49 19.41 6.92 -34.33
N SER A 50 20.66 7.38 -34.39
CA SER A 50 21.45 7.29 -35.60
C SER A 50 21.87 5.84 -35.85
N LEU A 51 22.18 5.48 -37.11
CA LEU A 51 22.75 4.16 -37.42
C LEU A 51 24.02 3.88 -36.61
N GLN A 52 24.83 4.90 -36.38
CA GLN A 52 26.06 4.78 -35.60
C GLN A 52 25.78 4.45 -34.13
N SER A 53 24.77 5.11 -33.54
CA SER A 53 24.36 4.91 -32.15
C SER A 53 23.72 3.55 -31.93
N VAL A 54 22.87 3.10 -32.87
CA VAL A 54 22.31 1.74 -32.82
C VAL A 54 23.42 0.71 -32.91
N LEU A 55 24.39 0.89 -33.81
CA LEU A 55 25.51 -0.04 -33.95
C LEU A 55 26.40 -0.05 -32.70
N ALA A 56 26.61 1.10 -32.07
CA ALA A 56 27.34 1.21 -30.80
C ALA A 56 26.61 0.43 -29.70
N LEU A 57 25.30 0.61 -29.53
CA LEU A 57 24.50 -0.13 -28.55
C LEU A 57 24.50 -1.63 -28.84
N VAL A 58 24.24 -2.04 -30.10
CA VAL A 58 24.30 -3.45 -30.51
C VAL A 58 25.67 -4.06 -30.23
N GLY A 59 26.75 -3.29 -30.39
CA GLY A 59 28.11 -3.70 -30.05
C GLY A 59 28.32 -4.02 -28.56
N GLN A 60 27.49 -3.48 -27.67
CA GLN A 60 27.54 -3.76 -26.24
C GLN A 60 26.74 -5.00 -25.82
N LEU A 61 25.91 -5.56 -26.70
CA LEU A 61 25.18 -6.79 -26.42
C LEU A 61 26.14 -7.99 -26.53
N VAL A 62 26.73 -8.37 -25.41
CA VAL A 62 27.66 -9.51 -25.31
C VAL A 62 26.88 -10.83 -25.34
N GLY A 63 27.47 -11.88 -25.93
CA GLY A 63 26.97 -13.26 -25.80
C GLY A 63 25.68 -13.57 -26.56
N GLY A 64 25.30 -12.74 -27.54
CA GLY A 64 24.08 -12.94 -28.33
C GLY A 64 22.80 -12.45 -27.65
N ALA A 65 22.92 -11.62 -26.61
CA ALA A 65 21.79 -10.89 -26.04
C ALA A 65 21.09 -10.06 -27.13
N SER A 66 19.78 -9.86 -27.00
CA SER A 66 18.96 -9.01 -27.88
C SER A 66 18.57 -7.68 -27.24
N SER A 67 18.82 -7.52 -25.95
CA SER A 67 18.51 -6.30 -25.20
C SER A 67 19.49 -6.06 -24.06
N ILE A 68 19.47 -4.84 -23.56
CA ILE A 68 20.11 -4.42 -22.31
C ILE A 68 19.02 -4.39 -21.24
N THR A 69 19.28 -4.93 -20.06
CA THR A 69 18.35 -4.87 -18.93
C THR A 69 18.71 -3.74 -17.96
N ALA A 70 17.69 -3.23 -17.29
CA ALA A 70 17.78 -2.24 -16.23
C ALA A 70 16.78 -2.59 -15.13
N ASP A 71 17.10 -2.18 -13.92
CA ASP A 71 16.26 -2.33 -12.75
C ASP A 71 15.18 -1.24 -12.74
N LEU A 72 14.09 -1.50 -12.02
CA LEU A 72 13.11 -0.48 -11.68
C LEU A 72 13.17 -0.25 -10.17
N SER A 73 13.29 1.02 -9.77
CA SER A 73 13.44 1.40 -8.37
C SER A 73 12.38 2.42 -7.96
N ILE A 74 11.96 2.31 -6.71
CA ILE A 74 11.12 3.31 -6.02
C ILE A 74 12.01 4.07 -5.05
N VAL A 75 12.06 5.39 -5.23
CA VAL A 75 12.84 6.30 -4.38
C VAL A 75 11.87 7.20 -3.63
N ASN A 76 11.99 7.26 -2.30
CA ASN A 76 11.25 8.22 -1.49
C ASN A 76 11.81 9.63 -1.77
N THR A 77 10.96 10.55 -2.22
CA THR A 77 11.40 11.89 -2.65
C THR A 77 11.66 12.85 -1.50
N ASP A 78 11.17 12.55 -0.30
CA ASP A 78 11.37 13.37 0.88
C ASP A 78 12.71 13.03 1.57
N THR A 79 13.06 11.74 1.61
CA THR A 79 14.28 11.25 2.26
C THR A 79 15.43 10.95 1.30
N GLY A 80 15.12 10.74 0.01
CA GLY A 80 16.06 10.22 -0.99
C GLY A 80 16.34 8.72 -0.86
N GLU A 81 15.68 8.01 0.05
CA GLU A 81 15.90 6.58 0.28
C GLU A 81 15.42 5.73 -0.90
N VAL A 82 16.21 4.73 -1.29
CA VAL A 82 15.78 3.71 -2.24
C VAL A 82 14.98 2.66 -1.48
N VAL A 83 13.66 2.69 -1.63
CA VAL A 83 12.73 1.86 -0.82
C VAL A 83 12.65 0.44 -1.36
N GLN A 84 12.54 0.28 -2.68
CA GLN A 84 12.52 -1.03 -3.34
C GLN A 84 13.19 -0.99 -4.71
N ILE A 85 13.74 -2.14 -5.11
CA ILE A 85 14.36 -2.36 -6.42
C ILE A 85 13.88 -3.72 -6.96
N ILE A 86 13.38 -3.72 -8.19
CA ILE A 86 13.05 -4.94 -8.92
C ILE A 86 14.10 -5.09 -10.04
N PRO A 87 14.98 -6.10 -9.95
CA PRO A 87 16.08 -6.25 -10.89
C PRO A 87 15.62 -6.67 -12.27
N ASP A 88 16.34 -6.21 -13.31
CA ASP A 88 16.11 -6.57 -14.72
C ASP A 88 14.66 -6.37 -15.22
N ALA A 89 13.89 -5.49 -14.56
CA ALA A 89 12.48 -5.25 -14.83
C ALA A 89 12.22 -4.54 -16.17
N VAL A 90 13.21 -3.84 -16.71
CA VAL A 90 13.10 -3.04 -17.92
C VAL A 90 14.08 -3.52 -18.97
N SER A 91 13.57 -3.81 -20.16
CA SER A 91 14.36 -4.17 -21.34
C SER A 91 14.51 -2.97 -22.27
N LEU A 92 15.74 -2.73 -22.70
CA LEU A 92 16.14 -1.71 -23.66
C LEU A 92 16.64 -2.42 -24.92
N THR A 93 15.81 -2.42 -25.96
CA THR A 93 16.05 -3.17 -27.20
C THR A 93 16.44 -2.23 -28.35
N PRO A 94 17.70 -2.22 -28.81
CA PRO A 94 18.09 -1.48 -30.00
C PRO A 94 17.60 -2.19 -31.27
N SER A 95 17.07 -1.44 -32.25
CA SER A 95 16.60 -1.96 -33.53
C SER A 95 17.36 -1.31 -34.69
N LEU A 96 18.09 -2.14 -35.45
CA LEU A 96 18.73 -1.73 -36.71
C LEU A 96 17.71 -1.48 -37.83
N ALA A 97 16.56 -2.15 -37.78
CA ALA A 97 15.53 -2.04 -38.80
C ALA A 97 14.78 -0.71 -38.73
N LEU A 98 14.47 -0.26 -37.50
CA LEU A 98 13.71 0.97 -37.25
C LEU A 98 14.59 2.13 -36.76
N LEU A 99 15.89 1.87 -36.58
CA LEU A 99 16.86 2.82 -36.06
C LEU A 99 16.40 3.49 -34.76
N ASN A 100 15.94 2.69 -33.80
CA ASN A 100 15.45 3.18 -32.53
C ASN A 100 15.93 2.30 -31.36
N LEU A 101 15.82 2.87 -30.16
CA LEU A 101 15.91 2.15 -28.90
C LEU A 101 14.51 2.07 -28.31
N VAL A 102 14.03 0.86 -28.05
CA VAL A 102 12.71 0.62 -27.46
C VAL A 102 12.87 0.25 -25.99
N TYR A 103 12.09 0.90 -25.14
CA TYR A 103 11.95 0.59 -23.71
C TYR A 103 10.68 -0.22 -23.51
N SER A 104 10.79 -1.35 -22.82
CA SER A 104 9.64 -2.18 -22.47
C SER A 104 9.89 -2.94 -21.17
N GLY A 105 8.95 -2.87 -20.24
CA GLY A 105 9.02 -3.62 -18.98
C GLY A 105 7.79 -3.36 -18.14
N SER A 106 7.58 -4.20 -17.13
CA SER A 106 6.55 -4.00 -16.11
C SER A 106 6.97 -4.65 -14.80
N ALA A 107 6.66 -4.01 -13.68
CA ALA A 107 6.92 -4.59 -12.37
C ALA A 107 5.91 -4.10 -11.32
N THR A 108 5.67 -4.93 -10.32
CA THR A 108 4.78 -4.62 -9.19
C THR A 108 5.62 -4.47 -7.93
N PHE A 109 5.50 -3.30 -7.30
CA PHE A 109 6.07 -3.03 -5.99
C PHE A 109 4.97 -3.24 -4.97
N SER A 110 5.21 -4.10 -3.99
CA SER A 110 4.22 -4.44 -2.97
C SER A 110 4.53 -3.75 -1.66
N ASP A 111 3.50 -3.48 -0.85
CA ASP A 111 3.62 -3.00 0.52
C ASP A 111 4.43 -1.70 0.65
N LEU A 112 4.26 -0.78 -0.30
CA LEU A 112 4.88 0.53 -0.19
C LEU A 112 4.24 1.27 0.99
N PRO A 113 5.03 1.73 1.98
CA PRO A 113 4.49 2.48 3.11
C PRO A 113 4.05 3.88 2.68
N ALA A 114 3.41 4.61 3.60
CA ALA A 114 3.08 6.02 3.40
C ALA A 114 4.31 6.85 3.02
N GLY A 115 4.18 7.70 2.01
CA GLY A 115 5.26 8.55 1.54
C GLY A 115 5.10 9.06 0.12
N ASN A 116 6.02 9.95 -0.29
CA ASN A 116 6.09 10.47 -1.65
C ASN A 116 7.19 9.73 -2.42
N TYR A 117 6.87 9.27 -3.63
CA TYR A 117 7.72 8.37 -4.39
C TYR A 117 7.96 8.83 -5.82
N ALA A 118 9.13 8.48 -6.35
CA ALA A 118 9.47 8.61 -7.75
C ALA A 118 9.89 7.26 -8.33
N VAL A 119 9.46 6.99 -9.56
CA VAL A 119 9.87 5.82 -10.34
C VAL A 119 11.18 6.12 -11.08
N VAL A 120 12.15 5.23 -10.90
CA VAL A 120 13.49 5.37 -11.48
C VAL A 120 13.87 4.10 -12.21
N VAL A 121 14.27 4.22 -13.48
CA VAL A 121 14.98 3.16 -14.19
C VAL A 121 16.45 3.24 -13.78
N SER A 122 16.98 2.14 -13.24
CA SER A 122 18.30 2.17 -12.62
C SER A 122 19.17 0.98 -12.98
N SER A 123 20.45 1.04 -12.58
CA SER A 123 21.34 -0.10 -12.65
C SER A 123 22.11 -0.28 -11.35
N PRO A 124 22.44 -1.52 -10.97
CA PRO A 124 23.19 -1.79 -9.75
C PRO A 124 24.65 -1.36 -9.89
N GLN A 125 25.16 -1.31 -11.11
CA GLN A 125 26.53 -0.89 -11.40
C GLN A 125 26.55 0.49 -12.05
N ALA A 126 27.53 1.31 -11.65
CA ALA A 126 27.83 2.58 -12.32
C ALA A 126 28.42 2.39 -13.73
N SER A 127 28.90 1.18 -14.03
CA SER A 127 29.40 0.75 -15.34
C SER A 127 28.62 -0.48 -15.81
N GLY A 128 28.08 -0.48 -17.02
CA GLY A 128 27.27 -1.59 -17.54
C GLY A 128 26.43 -1.20 -18.75
N GLY A 129 25.50 -2.07 -19.15
CA GLY A 129 24.67 -1.84 -20.34
C GLY A 129 23.85 -0.54 -20.25
N LEU A 130 23.22 -0.26 -19.12
CA LEU A 130 22.46 0.99 -18.93
C LEU A 130 23.38 2.23 -18.97
N ALA A 131 24.57 2.16 -18.36
CA ALA A 131 25.54 3.27 -18.41
C ALA A 131 25.97 3.58 -19.86
N ALA A 132 26.25 2.54 -20.65
CA ALA A 132 26.58 2.71 -22.07
C ALA A 132 25.42 3.33 -22.88
N VAL A 133 24.18 2.96 -22.55
CA VAL A 133 22.98 3.56 -23.17
C VAL A 133 22.88 5.05 -22.82
N VAL A 134 23.01 5.39 -21.54
CA VAL A 134 22.96 6.79 -21.06
C VAL A 134 24.06 7.64 -21.70
N ASP A 135 25.30 7.13 -21.76
CA ASP A 135 26.43 7.82 -22.38
C ASP A 135 26.22 8.05 -23.88
N GLU A 136 25.68 7.06 -24.60
CA GLU A 136 25.40 7.19 -26.03
C GLU A 136 24.28 8.21 -26.30
N LEU A 137 23.18 8.15 -25.53
CA LEU A 137 22.07 9.10 -25.64
C LEU A 137 22.54 10.53 -25.33
N ALA A 138 23.35 10.70 -24.30
CA ALA A 138 23.93 12.00 -23.93
C ALA A 138 24.88 12.52 -25.02
N SER A 139 25.75 11.66 -25.56
CA SER A 139 26.67 12.01 -26.65
C SER A 139 25.95 12.37 -27.95
N ALA A 140 24.80 11.77 -28.19
CA ALA A 140 23.92 12.08 -29.31
C ALA A 140 22.97 13.26 -29.02
N ASN A 141 23.04 13.87 -27.82
CA ASN A 141 22.17 14.95 -27.35
C ASN A 141 20.67 14.61 -27.50
N LEU A 142 20.32 13.36 -27.18
CA LEU A 142 18.97 12.84 -27.27
C LEU A 142 18.31 12.83 -25.89
N LEU A 143 17.03 13.22 -25.85
CA LEU A 143 16.18 13.05 -24.69
C LEU A 143 15.57 11.65 -24.76
N SER A 144 15.89 10.76 -23.82
CA SER A 144 15.24 9.46 -23.75
C SER A 144 13.79 9.62 -23.31
N VAL A 145 12.84 9.09 -24.08
CA VAL A 145 11.41 9.13 -23.74
C VAL A 145 10.96 7.78 -23.19
N ALA A 146 11.67 7.26 -22.18
CA ALA A 146 11.14 6.16 -21.38
C ALA A 146 10.02 6.73 -20.50
N GLN A 147 8.80 6.25 -20.69
CA GLN A 147 7.62 6.62 -19.92
C GLN A 147 7.33 5.54 -18.88
N ALA A 148 7.21 5.94 -17.62
CA ALA A 148 6.72 5.07 -16.56
C ALA A 148 5.25 5.43 -16.29
N THR A 149 4.39 4.42 -16.36
CA THR A 149 2.95 4.56 -16.13
C THR A 149 2.55 3.62 -15.02
N ILE A 150 1.85 4.14 -14.02
CA ILE A 150 1.17 3.31 -13.03
C ILE A 150 -0.06 2.74 -13.72
N THR A 151 -0.04 1.42 -13.95
CA THR A 151 -1.11 0.70 -14.66
C THR A 151 -2.12 0.09 -13.72
N ASP A 152 -1.71 -0.20 -12.49
CA ASP A 152 -2.57 -0.75 -11.44
C ASP A 152 -2.06 -0.28 -10.07
N SER A 153 -2.99 -0.07 -9.13
CA SER A 153 -2.71 0.37 -7.76
C SER A 153 -3.76 -0.23 -6.84
N THR A 154 -3.33 -0.92 -5.78
CA THR A 154 -4.23 -1.43 -4.75
C THR A 154 -3.76 -0.91 -3.40
N GLN A 155 -4.60 -0.10 -2.75
CA GLN A 155 -4.30 0.48 -1.45
C GLN A 155 -4.99 -0.33 -0.35
N TYR A 156 -4.28 -0.49 0.76
CA TYR A 156 -4.75 -1.21 1.92
C TYR A 156 -4.75 -0.30 3.14
N THR A 157 -5.81 -0.40 3.93
CA THR A 157 -5.95 0.34 5.19
C THR A 157 -5.99 -0.65 6.34
N SER A 158 -5.47 -0.25 7.49
CA SER A 158 -5.61 -0.99 8.73
C SER A 158 -6.22 -0.11 9.82
N THR A 159 -7.24 -0.65 10.48
CA THR A 159 -7.83 -0.01 11.67
C THR A 159 -7.13 -0.53 12.90
N ALA A 160 -6.75 0.37 13.81
CA ALA A 160 -6.20 -0.03 15.09
C ALA A 160 -7.29 -0.66 15.96
N ILE A 161 -7.00 -1.82 16.55
CA ILE A 161 -7.85 -2.46 17.55
C ILE A 161 -7.33 -2.14 18.94
N ALA A 162 -8.20 -2.20 19.95
CA ALA A 162 -7.86 -2.05 21.35
C ALA A 162 -8.37 -3.24 22.15
N GLY A 163 -7.67 -3.57 23.24
CA GLY A 163 -8.09 -4.61 24.18
C GLY A 163 -7.35 -4.51 25.51
N ASN A 164 -7.54 -5.50 26.39
CA ASN A 164 -6.82 -5.61 27.65
C ASN A 164 -6.50 -7.05 28.05
N VAL A 165 -5.22 -7.35 28.28
CA VAL A 165 -4.77 -8.71 28.66
C VAL A 165 -5.05 -9.10 30.12
N LEU A 166 -5.40 -8.12 30.96
CA LEU A 166 -5.70 -8.29 32.39
C LEU A 166 -7.19 -8.08 32.72
N VAL A 167 -7.99 -7.59 31.77
CA VAL A 167 -9.42 -7.31 31.98
C VAL A 167 -10.22 -7.86 30.82
N ALA A 168 -11.17 -8.75 31.11
CA ALA A 168 -11.99 -9.36 30.06
C ALA A 168 -12.82 -8.28 29.38
N ASP A 169 -12.72 -8.22 28.05
CA ASP A 169 -13.46 -7.28 27.22
C ASP A 169 -14.23 -8.03 26.11
N ALA A 170 -15.00 -7.26 25.33
CA ALA A 170 -15.76 -7.80 24.20
C ALA A 170 -14.87 -8.12 22.98
N GLY A 171 -13.57 -7.83 23.03
CA GLY A 171 -12.60 -8.00 21.95
C GLY A 171 -12.09 -9.43 21.76
N GLY A 172 -12.56 -10.37 22.59
CA GLY A 172 -12.23 -11.79 22.47
C GLY A 172 -10.94 -12.22 23.15
N ASP A 173 -10.28 -11.32 23.89
CA ASP A 173 -9.15 -11.66 24.75
C ASP A 173 -9.63 -12.37 26.03
N VAL A 174 -8.80 -13.27 26.57
CA VAL A 174 -9.03 -13.95 27.83
C VAL A 174 -8.12 -13.32 28.87
N ALA A 175 -8.70 -12.59 29.80
CA ALA A 175 -7.95 -11.93 30.85
C ALA A 175 -7.20 -12.91 31.75
N ASP A 176 -5.94 -12.58 32.02
CA ASP A 176 -5.16 -13.21 33.08
C ASP A 176 -5.75 -12.88 34.46
N THR A 177 -5.70 -13.85 35.38
CA THR A 177 -6.27 -13.73 36.72
C THR A 177 -5.20 -13.62 37.79
N GLY A 178 -5.32 -12.63 38.67
CA GLY A 178 -4.47 -12.46 39.85
C GLY A 178 -4.80 -11.15 40.58
N ASP A 179 -4.50 -11.10 41.87
CA ASP A 179 -4.73 -9.90 42.68
C ASP A 179 -3.55 -8.92 42.52
N GLY A 180 -3.83 -7.71 42.04
CA GLY A 180 -2.82 -6.65 41.92
C GLY A 180 -1.73 -6.90 40.86
N ILE A 181 -2.05 -7.70 39.84
CA ILE A 181 -1.12 -8.00 38.74
C ILE A 181 -0.96 -6.81 37.78
N THR A 182 0.24 -6.68 37.21
CA THR A 182 0.58 -5.70 36.17
C THR A 182 1.47 -6.33 35.11
N VAL A 183 1.44 -5.79 33.88
CA VAL A 183 2.37 -6.21 32.83
C VAL A 183 3.72 -5.53 33.06
N SER A 184 4.78 -6.31 33.19
CA SER A 184 6.14 -5.84 33.46
C SER A 184 7.08 -5.92 32.26
N LYS A 185 6.92 -6.92 31.39
CA LYS A 185 7.77 -7.11 30.20
C LYS A 185 7.00 -7.61 28.99
N ILE A 186 7.53 -7.32 27.80
CA ILE A 186 6.96 -7.73 26.51
C ILE A 186 8.06 -8.10 25.51
N ALA A 187 7.83 -9.12 24.70
CA ALA A 187 8.70 -9.54 23.59
C ALA A 187 7.85 -10.04 22.41
N SER A 188 8.42 -10.05 21.20
CA SER A 188 7.79 -10.59 19.98
C SER A 188 8.75 -11.51 19.22
N SER A 189 8.27 -12.12 18.13
CA SER A 189 9.11 -12.90 17.21
C SER A 189 10.19 -12.07 16.51
N VAL A 190 9.95 -10.77 16.31
CA VAL A 190 10.88 -9.83 15.67
C VAL A 190 11.78 -9.17 16.71
N GLN A 191 11.21 -8.79 17.85
CA GLN A 191 11.91 -8.10 18.94
C GLN A 191 12.02 -9.04 20.15
N THR A 192 13.00 -9.94 20.06
CA THR A 192 13.17 -11.07 20.99
C THR A 192 13.82 -10.69 22.33
N THR A 193 14.44 -9.50 22.42
CA THR A 193 14.93 -8.96 23.69
C THR A 193 13.76 -8.28 24.41
N PRO A 194 13.37 -8.73 25.62
CA PRO A 194 12.21 -8.18 26.30
C PRO A 194 12.38 -6.69 26.63
N LEU A 195 11.34 -5.91 26.35
CA LEU A 195 11.21 -4.53 26.78
C LEU A 195 10.49 -4.44 28.12
N ASP A 196 10.87 -3.46 28.95
CA ASP A 196 10.13 -3.13 30.16
C ASP A 196 8.84 -2.37 29.79
N VAL A 197 7.71 -2.82 30.32
CA VAL A 197 6.40 -2.20 30.14
C VAL A 197 6.18 -1.20 31.27
N THR A 198 5.69 0.00 30.93
CA THR A 198 5.44 1.08 31.90
C THR A 198 4.01 1.57 31.83
N ALA A 199 3.59 2.38 32.80
CA ALA A 199 2.28 3.03 32.77
C ALA A 199 2.09 3.99 31.59
N ALA A 200 3.18 4.52 31.01
CA ALA A 200 3.12 5.37 29.81
C ALA A 200 2.94 4.55 28.51
N GLY A 201 2.99 3.22 28.60
CA GLY A 201 2.98 2.34 27.45
C GLY A 201 4.38 2.11 26.88
N VAL A 202 4.51 1.02 26.14
CA VAL A 202 5.68 0.72 25.31
C VAL A 202 5.22 0.20 23.97
N VAL A 203 5.94 0.61 22.93
CA VAL A 203 5.71 0.18 21.55
C VAL A 203 6.62 -1.01 21.23
N ILE A 204 6.05 -2.10 20.75
CA ILE A 204 6.77 -3.28 20.28
C ILE A 204 6.32 -3.65 18.85
N ASN A 205 7.29 -3.92 17.98
CA ASN A 205 7.01 -4.33 16.61
C ASN A 205 6.75 -5.85 16.55
N GLY A 206 5.64 -6.23 15.93
CA GLY A 206 5.41 -7.56 15.39
C GLY A 206 5.99 -7.68 13.98
N LEU A 207 5.67 -8.78 13.32
CA LEU A 207 5.99 -8.98 11.90
C LEU A 207 4.96 -8.29 11.00
N TYR A 208 3.70 -8.27 11.41
CA TYR A 208 2.57 -7.78 10.60
C TYR A 208 1.91 -6.51 11.14
N GLY A 209 2.44 -5.96 12.23
CA GLY A 209 1.92 -4.77 12.86
C GLY A 209 2.70 -4.33 14.07
N GLN A 210 2.14 -3.35 14.77
CA GLN A 210 2.73 -2.75 15.95
C GLN A 210 1.74 -2.80 17.11
N LEU A 211 2.22 -3.28 18.26
CA LEU A 211 1.48 -3.29 19.51
C LEU A 211 2.01 -2.18 20.43
N THR A 212 1.11 -1.39 21.00
CA THR A 212 1.40 -0.56 22.17
C THR A 212 0.72 -1.19 23.37
N ILE A 213 1.48 -1.55 24.40
CA ILE A 213 0.96 -2.19 25.62
C ILE A 213 1.37 -1.41 26.87
N HIS A 214 0.48 -1.35 27.85
CA HIS A 214 0.65 -0.61 29.10
C HIS A 214 0.71 -1.56 30.30
N ALA A 215 1.23 -1.05 31.42
CA ALA A 215 1.37 -1.85 32.66
C ALA A 215 0.02 -2.30 33.25
N ASP A 216 -1.08 -1.59 32.93
CA ASP A 216 -2.46 -1.97 33.33
C ASP A 216 -3.09 -3.01 32.40
N GLY A 217 -2.33 -3.55 31.45
CA GLY A 217 -2.78 -4.57 30.50
C GLY A 217 -3.46 -4.02 29.26
N SER A 218 -3.83 -2.73 29.24
CA SER A 218 -4.45 -2.13 28.06
C SER A 218 -3.47 -2.09 26.90
N TYR A 219 -3.97 -2.41 25.71
CA TYR A 219 -3.17 -2.38 24.49
C TYR A 219 -3.94 -1.84 23.30
N THR A 220 -3.19 -1.33 22.32
CA THR A 220 -3.67 -1.08 20.97
C THR A 220 -2.77 -1.78 19.97
N TYR A 221 -3.35 -2.38 18.93
CA TYR A 221 -2.61 -3.00 17.85
C TYR A 221 -3.03 -2.42 16.52
N LYS A 222 -2.05 -2.05 15.67
CA LYS A 222 -2.30 -1.63 14.29
C LYS A 222 -1.48 -2.49 13.33
N ALA A 223 -2.15 -3.20 12.43
CA ALA A 223 -1.48 -3.94 11.36
C ALA A 223 -0.78 -2.98 10.39
N THR A 224 0.24 -3.44 9.67
CA THR A 224 0.92 -2.64 8.64
C THR A 224 -0.01 -2.29 7.48
N GLY A 225 -1.05 -3.10 7.23
CA GLY A 225 -1.93 -2.98 6.07
C GLY A 225 -1.50 -3.86 4.90
N ASP A 226 -0.41 -4.60 5.03
CA ASP A 226 0.07 -5.56 4.02
C ASP A 226 -0.99 -6.65 3.72
N ALA A 227 -1.26 -6.91 2.44
CA ALA A 227 -2.23 -7.92 2.03
C ALA A 227 -1.77 -9.36 2.32
N ASP A 228 -0.46 -9.63 2.22
CA ASP A 228 0.15 -10.91 2.56
C ASP A 228 0.10 -11.17 4.07
N ALA A 229 -0.16 -10.14 4.89
CA ALA A 229 -0.43 -10.32 6.32
C ALA A 229 -1.79 -10.96 6.58
N VAL A 230 -2.75 -10.93 5.66
CA VAL A 230 -4.10 -11.49 5.87
C VAL A 230 -4.03 -13.00 6.09
N GLY A 231 -4.67 -13.47 7.16
CA GLY A 231 -4.67 -14.87 7.58
C GLY A 231 -3.44 -15.25 8.43
N GLN A 232 -2.49 -14.34 8.59
CA GLN A 232 -1.34 -14.51 9.46
C GLN A 232 -1.64 -14.02 10.88
N ALA A 233 -0.69 -14.20 11.79
CA ALA A 233 -0.82 -13.73 13.17
C ALA A 233 0.50 -13.20 13.71
N ASP A 234 0.41 -12.17 14.54
CA ASP A 234 1.49 -11.74 15.42
C ASP A 234 1.33 -12.37 16.80
N ILE A 235 2.43 -12.85 17.37
CA ILE A 235 2.48 -13.43 18.72
C ILE A 235 3.41 -12.59 19.58
N PHE A 236 2.85 -12.10 20.69
CA PHE A 236 3.57 -11.35 21.70
C PHE A 236 3.58 -12.12 23.01
N THR A 237 4.77 -12.29 23.59
CA THR A 237 4.93 -12.92 24.90
C THR A 237 5.13 -11.83 25.94
N TYR A 238 4.25 -11.76 26.95
CA TYR A 238 4.33 -10.79 28.03
C TYR A 238 4.54 -11.47 29.38
N THR A 239 5.09 -10.70 30.33
CA THR A 239 5.29 -11.12 31.71
C THR A 239 4.43 -10.28 32.62
N ILE A 240 3.58 -10.93 33.40
CA ILE A 240 2.84 -10.30 34.50
C ILE A 240 3.64 -10.43 35.80
N VAL A 241 3.49 -9.46 36.68
CA VAL A 241 4.06 -9.43 38.03
C VAL A 241 2.98 -9.03 39.02
N ASP A 242 2.92 -9.72 40.17
CA ASP A 242 2.02 -9.35 41.27
C ASP A 242 2.68 -8.37 42.26
N ALA A 243 1.94 -8.01 43.31
CA ALA A 243 2.41 -7.06 44.32
C ALA A 243 3.57 -7.60 45.17
N ASP A 244 3.74 -8.92 45.25
CA ASP A 244 4.81 -9.60 46.01
C ASP A 244 6.06 -9.84 45.15
N GLY A 245 5.96 -9.61 43.84
CA GLY A 245 7.05 -9.73 42.87
C GLY A 245 7.13 -11.09 42.18
N ASP A 246 6.15 -11.97 42.38
CA ASP A 246 6.03 -13.22 41.66
C ASP A 246 5.63 -12.94 40.20
N THR A 247 6.18 -13.73 39.27
CA THR A 247 6.02 -13.48 37.83
C THR A 247 5.45 -14.70 37.11
N ALA A 248 4.66 -14.44 36.08
CA ALA A 248 4.17 -15.44 35.14
C ALA A 248 4.23 -14.89 33.71
N THR A 249 4.28 -15.78 32.73
CA THR A 249 4.32 -15.41 31.31
C THR A 249 3.08 -15.91 30.59
N ALA A 250 2.55 -15.07 29.71
CA ALA A 250 1.42 -15.40 28.83
C ALA A 250 1.66 -14.87 27.42
N THR A 251 0.77 -15.24 26.49
CA THR A 251 0.89 -14.89 25.07
C THR A 251 -0.36 -14.20 24.58
N LEU A 252 -0.20 -13.01 24.00
CA LEU A 252 -1.23 -12.33 23.23
C LEU A 252 -1.02 -12.67 21.75
N THR A 253 -2.04 -13.27 21.13
CA THR A 253 -2.04 -13.60 19.69
C THR A 253 -3.01 -12.68 18.97
N ILE A 254 -2.51 -11.92 18.00
CA ILE A 254 -3.32 -11.06 17.15
C ILE A 254 -3.42 -11.69 15.76
N ASN A 255 -4.62 -12.16 15.41
CA ASN A 255 -4.90 -12.68 14.07
C ASN A 255 -5.23 -11.53 13.12
N ILE A 256 -4.55 -11.47 11.98
CA ILE A 256 -4.84 -10.51 10.94
C ILE A 256 -5.91 -11.11 10.02
N VAL A 257 -7.00 -10.39 9.85
CA VAL A 257 -8.10 -10.78 8.97
C VAL A 257 -8.33 -9.66 7.97
N ALA A 258 -8.77 -10.01 6.77
CA ALA A 258 -9.22 -8.99 5.82
C ALA A 258 -10.41 -8.23 6.41
N GLY A 259 -10.34 -6.90 6.35
CA GLY A 259 -11.52 -6.08 6.57
C GLY A 259 -12.56 -6.37 5.50
N SER A 260 -13.84 -6.42 5.88
CA SER A 260 -14.93 -6.36 4.89
C SER A 260 -15.12 -4.90 4.52
N ASP A 261 -14.42 -4.41 3.49
CA ASP A 261 -14.73 -3.11 2.92
C ASP A 261 -15.95 -3.26 1.99
N ILE A 262 -17.12 -2.89 2.49
CA ILE A 262 -18.25 -2.50 1.63
C ILE A 262 -17.89 -1.12 1.09
N GLY A 263 -17.07 -1.11 0.04
CA GLY A 263 -16.70 0.09 -0.67
C GLY A 263 -17.94 0.75 -1.28
N GLU A 264 -18.36 1.86 -0.70
CA GLU A 264 -19.11 2.89 -1.42
C GLU A 264 -18.07 3.64 -2.27
N SER A 265 -17.74 3.06 -3.42
CA SER A 265 -17.18 3.85 -4.50
C SER A 265 -18.29 4.79 -4.94
N ASP A 266 -18.26 6.03 -4.49
CA ASP A 266 -18.92 7.17 -5.14
C ASP A 266 -18.28 7.33 -6.52
N ALA A 267 -18.68 6.45 -7.42
CA ALA A 267 -18.50 6.55 -8.85
C ALA A 267 -19.84 6.81 -9.53
N ASP A 268 -20.78 7.46 -8.83
CA ASP A 268 -21.78 8.28 -9.50
C ASP A 268 -21.14 9.64 -9.77
N ALA A 269 -20.25 9.64 -10.76
CA ALA A 269 -20.09 10.82 -11.58
C ALA A 269 -21.47 11.01 -12.25
N ASP A 270 -22.35 11.73 -11.56
CA ASP A 270 -23.47 12.43 -12.17
C ASP A 270 -22.84 13.31 -13.26
N SER A 271 -22.80 12.75 -14.46
CA SER A 271 -22.65 13.50 -15.67
C SER A 271 -23.90 14.35 -15.77
N ASP A 272 -23.85 15.53 -15.13
CA ASP A 272 -24.62 16.69 -15.52
C ASP A 272 -24.31 16.95 -17.01
N SER A 273 -25.05 16.24 -17.86
CA SER A 273 -25.24 16.57 -19.26
C SER A 273 -26.64 17.14 -19.39
N ASP A 274 -26.79 18.36 -18.88
CA ASP A 274 -27.80 19.29 -19.33
C ASP A 274 -27.56 19.60 -20.83
N SER A 275 -28.29 18.91 -21.70
CA SER A 275 -28.66 19.29 -23.08
C SER A 275 -29.44 18.10 -23.67
N ASP A 276 -30.68 18.16 -24.13
CA ASP A 276 -31.53 19.25 -24.58
C ASP A 276 -33.00 18.81 -24.51
N SER A 277 -33.86 19.83 -24.43
CA SER A 277 -35.26 19.91 -24.85
C SER A 277 -35.85 18.75 -25.68
N ASP A 278 -37.04 18.31 -25.30
CA ASP A 278 -38.23 18.68 -26.08
C ASP A 278 -39.50 18.65 -25.23
N SER A 279 -40.22 19.77 -25.34
CA SER A 279 -41.61 19.97 -24.95
C SER A 279 -42.53 18.95 -25.59
N ASP A 280 -43.46 18.41 -24.82
CA ASP A 280 -44.86 18.35 -25.25
C ASP A 280 -45.77 18.47 -24.03
N SER A 281 -46.47 19.60 -24.02
CA SER A 281 -47.70 19.83 -23.31
C SER A 281 -48.73 18.77 -23.70
N ASP A 282 -49.33 18.11 -22.73
CA ASP A 282 -50.77 17.87 -22.77
C ASP A 282 -51.31 17.90 -21.34
N SER A 283 -52.13 18.93 -21.13
CA SER A 283 -53.15 19.02 -20.11
C SER A 283 -54.05 17.79 -20.15
N ASP A 284 -54.30 17.18 -19.00
CA ASP A 284 -55.68 16.84 -18.63
C ASP A 284 -55.80 16.83 -17.11
N SER A 285 -56.59 17.81 -16.66
CA SER A 285 -57.28 17.84 -15.39
C SER A 285 -58.10 16.57 -15.23
N ASP A 286 -58.03 15.92 -14.08
CA ASP A 286 -59.22 15.46 -13.38
C ASP A 286 -58.95 15.39 -11.88
N SER A 287 -59.60 16.33 -11.21
CA SER A 287 -59.96 16.29 -9.80
C SER A 287 -60.84 15.07 -9.55
N ASP A 288 -60.52 14.26 -8.55
CA ASP A 288 -61.53 13.69 -7.67
C ASP A 288 -60.93 13.50 -6.28
N SER A 289 -61.37 14.40 -5.42
CA SER A 289 -61.44 14.23 -3.98
C SER A 289 -62.36 13.07 -3.66
N ASP A 290 -61.92 12.12 -2.84
CA ASP A 290 -62.80 11.50 -1.86
C ASP A 290 -61.99 11.12 -0.62
N SER A 291 -62.26 11.93 0.40
CA SER A 291 -62.02 11.66 1.80
C SER A 291 -62.99 10.59 2.27
N ASP A 292 -62.51 9.49 2.85
CA ASP A 292 -63.26 8.74 3.84
C ASP A 292 -62.32 8.32 4.97
N SER A 293 -62.44 9.09 6.04
CA SER A 293 -62.05 8.76 7.40
C SER A 293 -63.12 7.87 8.00
N ASP A 294 -62.79 6.64 8.37
CA ASP A 294 -63.53 5.92 9.40
C ASP A 294 -62.55 5.28 10.39
N SER A 295 -62.46 5.96 11.52
CA SER A 295 -62.07 5.43 12.81
C SER A 295 -63.16 4.50 13.32
N ASP A 296 -62.83 3.26 13.66
CA ASP A 296 -63.54 2.54 14.70
C ASP A 296 -62.54 1.73 15.52
N SER A 297 -62.35 2.23 16.73
CA SER A 297 -61.85 1.53 17.90
C SER A 297 -62.90 0.52 18.35
N ASP A 298 -62.51 -0.74 18.54
CA ASP A 298 -63.12 -1.59 19.57
C ASP A 298 -62.05 -2.51 20.17
N SER A 299 -61.75 -2.19 21.42
CA SER A 299 -61.16 -3.07 22.41
C SER A 299 -62.19 -4.13 22.80
N ASP A 300 -61.83 -5.40 22.79
CA ASP A 300 -62.32 -6.33 23.80
C ASP A 300 -61.26 -7.41 24.09
N SER A 301 -60.84 -7.40 25.34
CA SER A 301 -60.16 -8.46 26.06
C SER A 301 -61.10 -9.64 26.24
N ASP A 302 -60.63 -10.87 25.98
CA ASP A 302 -61.02 -12.02 26.79
C ASP A 302 -59.86 -13.01 26.88
N SER A 303 -59.44 -13.20 28.12
CA SER A 303 -58.66 -14.32 28.62
C SER A 303 -59.51 -15.59 28.56
N ASP A 304 -58.94 -16.70 28.08
CA ASP A 304 -59.21 -18.00 28.69
C ASP A 304 -57.99 -18.91 28.57
N SER A 305 -57.53 -19.30 29.75
CA SER A 305 -56.70 -20.45 30.04
C SER A 305 -57.43 -21.74 29.69
N ASP A 306 -56.73 -22.72 29.12
CA ASP A 306 -56.81 -24.08 29.62
C ASP A 306 -55.56 -24.90 29.23
N SER A 307 -55.07 -25.58 30.26
CA SER A 307 -54.01 -26.57 30.30
C SER A 307 -54.54 -27.95 29.90
N ASP A 308 -53.81 -28.67 29.06
CA ASP A 308 -53.19 -29.99 29.36
C ASP A 308 -52.32 -30.47 28.19
#